data_AF-H1DHW8-F1
#
_entry.id   AF-H1DHW8-F1
#
_cell.length_a   1.000
_cell.length_b   1.000
_cell.length_c   1.000
_cell.angle_alpha   90.00
_cell.angle_beta   90.00
_cell.angle_gamma   90.00
#
_symmetry.space_group_name_H-M   'P 1'
#
loop_
_entity.id
_entity.type
_entity.pdbx_description
1 polymer ?
#
loop_
_entity_poly.entity_id
_entity_poly.type
_entity_poly.pdbx_seq_one_letter_code
_entity_poly.pdbx_strand_id
1 'polypeptide(L)'
;MKKLYLLLGIAALFACSDDNTEPPVPAPVEPDKATIELDVTNVQLPRSGGSAEVTVTANYDDWDFKNTESWLSVQKSGNKLIFSANENTTSERNTATVAVTVLGEGEENTASATINVVQNDASLIIEIKLDRDGLTMVAPVLGMLECTIDWGDGKTEPLTGNIDGVFSFQPTHFYEKSGTYQIRIYGFMPRIGIGSPFTDVELAYITSVIQWGNTGLTSMQNALKGCVNLTSIPSDTDGSFTNVTTFSNAFYGCTSLREIPADLFVNCDKVETFSFCFDDAGLESIPAGLFDNCIATETFASVFSGCPLISIPDELFVKCVSAKTFSSVFFGCQFLQSIPENLFKGCEKAEAFTYAFRQCPSLTEIPEGLFSPCPLAKDFAGLFTMCYSLASIPEGLFANNPKAENFNYSFTECTSLTEIPAGLFDSNRAVKSFQATFRNCIRLSSETPYTTIEGKKVHLYERSKYPGQFIAPSIYEYCFSNCTELMDYEYMQQNYPDWSKPYLR
;
A
#
# COMPACT_ATOMS: atom_id res chain seq x y z
N MET A 1 -23.33 -26.94 -31.32
CA MET A 1 -23.30 -27.27 -32.76
C MET A 1 -23.61 -28.76 -32.91
N LYS A 2 -24.74 -29.10 -33.56
CA LYS A 2 -25.21 -30.48 -33.80
C LYS A 2 -24.29 -31.17 -34.81
N LYS A 3 -23.72 -32.33 -34.49
CA LYS A 3 -23.04 -33.19 -35.48
C LYS A 3 -24.05 -34.17 -36.09
N LEU A 4 -24.28 -33.98 -37.38
CA LEU A 4 -25.11 -34.75 -38.29
C LEU A 4 -24.24 -35.86 -38.91
N TYR A 5 -24.57 -37.13 -38.73
CA TYR A 5 -23.88 -38.23 -39.42
C TYR A 5 -24.61 -38.58 -40.72
N LEU A 6 -23.86 -38.47 -41.83
CA LEU A 6 -24.25 -38.72 -43.21
C LEU A 6 -23.97 -40.20 -43.53
N LEU A 7 -25.02 -40.97 -43.84
CA LEU A 7 -24.92 -42.33 -44.39
C LEU A 7 -24.63 -42.23 -45.90
N LEU A 8 -23.48 -42.76 -46.34
CA LEU A 8 -23.16 -42.92 -47.76
C LEU A 8 -23.02 -44.41 -48.07
N GLY A 9 -23.91 -44.90 -48.94
CA GLY A 9 -23.88 -46.26 -49.46
C GLY A 9 -22.88 -46.41 -50.60
N ILE A 10 -22.15 -47.52 -50.58
CA ILE A 10 -21.43 -48.05 -51.74
C ILE A 10 -21.79 -49.52 -51.89
N ALA A 11 -22.41 -49.86 -53.01
CA ALA A 11 -22.61 -51.22 -53.47
C ALA A 11 -21.53 -51.56 -54.52
N ALA A 12 -20.82 -52.68 -54.33
CA ALA A 12 -20.06 -53.35 -55.38
C ALA A 12 -20.08 -54.87 -55.13
N LEU A 13 -20.09 -55.62 -56.24
CA LEU A 13 -20.57 -56.99 -56.37
C LEU A 13 -19.56 -58.09 -55.96
N PHE A 14 -20.12 -59.17 -55.39
CA PHE A 14 -19.82 -60.61 -55.53
C PHE A 14 -18.37 -61.12 -55.52
N ALA A 15 -18.04 -61.88 -54.46
CA ALA A 15 -17.31 -63.14 -54.54
C ALA A 15 -17.70 -64.05 -53.35
N CYS A 16 -18.06 -65.30 -53.63
CA CYS A 16 -18.49 -66.30 -52.65
C CYS A 16 -17.36 -66.73 -51.69
N SER A 17 -17.60 -66.62 -50.39
CA SER A 17 -17.17 -67.59 -49.38
C SER A 17 -18.04 -67.45 -48.14
N ASP A 18 -18.62 -68.57 -47.67
CA ASP A 18 -19.42 -68.68 -46.45
C ASP A 18 -18.56 -68.36 -45.21
N ASP A 19 -18.47 -67.07 -44.85
CA ASP A 19 -17.99 -66.64 -43.53
C ASP A 19 -18.92 -65.54 -43.01
N ASN A 20 -20.02 -65.96 -42.39
CA ASN A 20 -20.90 -65.11 -41.57
C ASN A 20 -20.19 -64.75 -40.26
N THR A 21 -19.19 -63.88 -40.34
CA THR A 21 -18.77 -63.10 -39.17
C THR A 21 -19.17 -61.65 -39.43
N GLU A 22 -20.23 -61.20 -38.76
CA GLU A 22 -20.50 -59.77 -38.63
C GLU A 22 -19.22 -59.07 -38.15
N PRO A 23 -18.86 -57.89 -38.70
CA PRO A 23 -17.79 -57.11 -38.11
C PRO A 23 -18.10 -56.90 -36.62
N PRO A 24 -17.12 -57.03 -35.71
CA PRO A 24 -17.36 -56.87 -34.29
C PRO A 24 -18.04 -55.51 -34.07
N VAL A 25 -19.21 -55.55 -33.43
CA VAL A 25 -19.89 -54.34 -32.93
C VAL A 25 -18.82 -53.52 -32.20
N PRO A 26 -18.61 -52.24 -32.54
CA PRO A 26 -17.68 -51.39 -31.81
C PRO A 26 -18.02 -51.54 -30.31
N ALA A 27 -17.03 -51.88 -29.49
CA ALA A 27 -17.24 -51.93 -28.05
C ALA A 27 -17.89 -50.61 -27.62
N PRO A 28 -18.91 -50.62 -26.76
CA PRO A 28 -19.49 -49.39 -26.23
C PRO A 28 -18.34 -48.52 -25.72
N VAL A 29 -18.21 -47.31 -26.25
CA VAL A 29 -17.26 -46.34 -25.70
C VAL A 29 -17.77 -46.05 -24.29
N GLU A 30 -17.05 -46.51 -23.26
CA GLU A 30 -17.42 -46.18 -21.89
C GLU A 30 -17.42 -44.65 -21.74
N PRO A 31 -18.48 -44.08 -21.14
CA PRO A 31 -18.54 -42.64 -20.95
C PRO A 31 -17.39 -42.18 -20.04
N ASP A 32 -16.84 -41.00 -20.33
CA ASP A 32 -15.80 -40.41 -19.49
C ASP A 32 -16.31 -40.27 -18.04
N LYS A 33 -15.47 -40.59 -17.06
CA LYS A 33 -15.83 -40.43 -15.64
C LYS A 33 -16.11 -38.95 -15.35
N ALA A 34 -17.19 -38.65 -14.64
CA ALA A 34 -17.53 -37.30 -14.24
C ALA A 34 -16.42 -36.69 -13.37
N THR A 35 -16.06 -35.45 -13.67
CA THR A 35 -15.05 -34.67 -12.95
C THR A 35 -15.58 -33.26 -12.70
N ILE A 36 -15.24 -32.73 -11.53
CA ILE A 36 -15.53 -31.36 -11.15
C ILE A 36 -14.32 -30.78 -10.42
N GLU A 37 -13.97 -29.56 -10.78
CA GLU A 37 -12.90 -28.78 -10.18
C GLU A 37 -13.43 -27.37 -9.90
N LEU A 38 -13.05 -26.84 -8.76
CA LEU A 38 -13.41 -25.50 -8.31
C LEU A 38 -12.13 -24.67 -8.23
N ASP A 39 -12.16 -23.43 -8.70
CA ASP A 39 -11.01 -22.52 -8.57
C ASP A 39 -10.73 -22.17 -7.10
N VAL A 40 -11.78 -22.08 -6.26
CA VAL A 40 -11.68 -21.91 -4.81
C VAL A 40 -12.69 -22.79 -4.06
N THR A 41 -12.30 -23.25 -2.88
CA THR A 41 -13.14 -24.08 -2.00
C THR A 41 -13.53 -23.38 -0.69
N ASN A 42 -13.02 -22.16 -0.46
CA ASN A 42 -13.40 -21.31 0.67
C ASN A 42 -13.77 -19.91 0.13
N VAL A 43 -14.95 -19.44 0.48
CA VAL A 43 -15.49 -18.12 0.10
C VAL A 43 -15.72 -17.31 1.38
N GLN A 44 -15.27 -16.06 1.40
CA GLN A 44 -15.49 -15.16 2.52
C GLN A 44 -16.33 -13.96 2.08
N LEU A 45 -17.42 -13.70 2.79
CA LEU A 45 -18.33 -12.58 2.53
C LEU A 45 -18.20 -11.51 3.64
N PRO A 46 -18.22 -10.22 3.28
CA PRO A 46 -18.26 -9.13 4.26
C PRO A 46 -19.43 -9.24 5.22
N ARG A 47 -19.23 -8.78 6.46
CA ARG A 47 -20.30 -8.55 7.44
C ARG A 47 -21.33 -7.59 6.87
N SER A 48 -20.93 -6.52 6.18
CA SER A 48 -21.83 -5.53 5.58
C SER A 48 -22.75 -6.10 4.49
N GLY A 49 -22.52 -7.35 4.07
CA GLY A 49 -23.16 -7.97 2.92
C GLY A 49 -22.38 -7.70 1.64
N GLY A 50 -22.62 -8.51 0.62
CA GLY A 50 -21.85 -8.46 -0.62
C GLY A 50 -21.95 -9.76 -1.40
N SER A 51 -21.09 -9.90 -2.41
CA SER A 51 -21.06 -11.07 -3.28
C SER A 51 -19.65 -11.53 -3.63
N ALA A 52 -19.50 -12.84 -3.88
CA ALA A 52 -18.26 -13.46 -4.34
C ALA A 52 -18.56 -14.49 -5.44
N GLU A 53 -17.59 -14.80 -6.31
CA GLU A 53 -17.75 -15.75 -7.40
C GLU A 53 -16.82 -16.96 -7.24
N VAL A 54 -17.28 -18.14 -7.66
CA VAL A 54 -16.48 -19.37 -7.77
C VAL A 54 -16.68 -19.94 -9.17
N THR A 55 -15.60 -20.26 -9.86
CA THR A 55 -15.63 -20.88 -11.18
C THR A 55 -15.66 -22.40 -11.04
N VAL A 56 -16.64 -23.03 -11.71
CA VAL A 56 -16.83 -24.48 -11.78
C VAL A 56 -16.33 -24.98 -13.14
N THR A 57 -15.36 -25.88 -13.12
CA THR A 57 -14.90 -26.60 -14.30
C THR A 57 -15.37 -28.04 -14.18
N ALA A 58 -16.29 -28.45 -15.06
CA ALA A 58 -16.80 -29.81 -15.12
C ALA A 58 -16.68 -30.34 -16.55
N ASN A 59 -16.45 -31.65 -16.69
CA ASN A 59 -16.42 -32.29 -18.02
C ASN A 59 -17.80 -32.58 -18.60
N TYR A 60 -18.86 -32.44 -17.79
CA TYR A 60 -20.25 -32.50 -18.21
C TYR A 60 -20.97 -31.18 -17.87
N ASP A 61 -21.89 -30.76 -18.75
CA ASP A 61 -22.67 -29.51 -18.57
C ASP A 61 -23.75 -29.64 -17.48
N ASP A 62 -24.15 -30.88 -17.15
CA ASP A 62 -25.14 -31.17 -16.12
C ASP A 62 -24.49 -31.19 -14.74
N TRP A 63 -24.47 -30.02 -14.12
CA TRP A 63 -24.04 -29.86 -12.75
C TRP A 63 -24.94 -28.88 -12.02
N ASP A 64 -25.14 -29.14 -10.73
CA ASP A 64 -26.00 -28.34 -9.86
C ASP A 64 -25.32 -28.12 -8.51
N PHE A 65 -25.89 -27.23 -7.71
CA PHE A 65 -25.43 -26.95 -6.36
C PHE A 65 -26.55 -27.09 -5.34
N LYS A 66 -26.16 -27.40 -4.11
CA LYS A 66 -27.07 -27.45 -2.97
C LYS A 66 -26.60 -26.49 -1.89
N ASN A 67 -27.43 -25.48 -1.61
CA ASN A 67 -27.31 -24.60 -0.46
C ASN A 67 -28.49 -24.85 0.51
N THR A 68 -28.21 -24.98 1.80
CA THR A 68 -29.21 -25.15 2.86
C THR A 68 -29.40 -23.91 3.71
N GLU A 69 -28.51 -22.92 3.58
CA GLU A 69 -28.48 -21.76 4.46
C GLU A 69 -29.35 -20.63 3.93
N SER A 70 -30.23 -20.10 4.78
CA SER A 70 -31.17 -19.03 4.42
C SER A 70 -30.50 -17.65 4.33
N TRP A 71 -29.37 -17.46 5.01
CA TRP A 71 -28.60 -16.21 5.00
C TRP A 71 -27.81 -16.01 3.69
N LEU A 72 -27.55 -17.12 2.97
CA LEU A 72 -26.72 -17.17 1.79
C LEU A 72 -27.56 -17.39 0.53
N SER A 73 -27.49 -16.48 -0.43
CA SER A 73 -27.99 -16.67 -1.79
C SER A 73 -26.87 -17.21 -2.67
N VAL A 74 -27.15 -18.25 -3.47
CA VAL A 74 -26.22 -18.78 -4.45
C VAL A 74 -26.92 -18.83 -5.80
N GLN A 75 -26.30 -18.25 -6.83
CA GLN A 75 -26.85 -18.17 -8.18
C GLN A 75 -25.86 -18.73 -9.20
N LYS A 76 -26.35 -19.53 -10.16
CA LYS A 76 -25.55 -20.04 -11.27
C LYS A 76 -25.56 -19.02 -12.43
N SER A 77 -24.38 -18.64 -12.91
CA SER A 77 -24.18 -17.75 -14.06
C SER A 77 -23.10 -18.33 -14.98
N GLY A 78 -23.54 -19.01 -16.06
CA GLY A 78 -22.62 -19.76 -16.92
C GLY A 78 -21.91 -20.89 -16.16
N ASN A 79 -20.58 -20.87 -16.17
CA ASN A 79 -19.73 -21.79 -15.41
C ASN A 79 -19.36 -21.26 -14.02
N LYS A 80 -20.04 -20.23 -13.51
CA LYS A 80 -19.77 -19.62 -12.19
C LYS A 80 -20.93 -19.79 -11.23
N LEU A 81 -20.60 -19.85 -9.94
CA LEU A 81 -21.51 -19.66 -8.82
C LEU A 81 -21.26 -18.28 -8.20
N ILE A 82 -22.31 -17.48 -8.06
CA ILE A 82 -22.29 -16.18 -7.40
C ILE A 82 -22.94 -16.35 -6.03
N PHE A 83 -22.12 -16.21 -4.99
CA PHE A 83 -22.52 -16.21 -3.58
C PHE A 83 -22.88 -14.79 -3.19
N SER A 84 -23.96 -14.58 -2.46
CA SER A 84 -24.34 -13.25 -1.97
C SER A 84 -25.04 -13.34 -0.63
N ALA A 85 -24.76 -12.40 0.27
CA ALA A 85 -25.42 -12.29 1.56
C ALA A 85 -25.79 -10.83 1.86
N ASN A 86 -26.87 -10.64 2.61
CA ASN A 86 -27.18 -9.35 3.23
C ASN A 86 -26.27 -9.13 4.46
N GLU A 87 -26.34 -7.96 5.08
CA GLU A 87 -25.57 -7.67 6.30
C GLU A 87 -25.78 -8.75 7.39
N ASN A 88 -24.68 -9.28 7.92
CA ASN A 88 -24.68 -10.08 9.13
C ASN A 88 -24.82 -9.18 10.37
N THR A 89 -26.05 -9.00 10.82
CA THR A 89 -26.34 -8.18 12.01
C THR A 89 -26.04 -8.89 13.34
N THR A 90 -25.61 -10.16 13.30
CA THR A 90 -25.36 -10.95 14.51
C THR A 90 -23.95 -10.72 15.07
N SER A 91 -23.69 -11.20 16.29
CA SER A 91 -22.36 -11.21 16.89
C SER A 91 -21.57 -12.47 16.55
N GLU A 92 -22.08 -13.35 15.68
CA GLU A 92 -21.43 -14.60 15.30
C GLU A 92 -21.18 -14.61 13.79
N ARG A 93 -20.22 -15.41 13.33
CA ARG A 93 -20.00 -15.62 11.91
C ARG A 93 -21.12 -16.49 11.36
N ASN A 94 -21.63 -16.16 10.17
CA ASN A 94 -22.48 -17.10 9.45
C ASN A 94 -21.58 -18.08 8.69
N THR A 95 -21.90 -19.36 8.74
CA THR A 95 -21.15 -20.40 8.01
C THR A 95 -22.11 -21.24 7.17
N ALA A 96 -21.63 -21.71 6.01
CA ALA A 96 -22.37 -22.58 5.10
C ALA A 96 -21.41 -23.55 4.40
N THR A 97 -21.92 -24.71 4.01
CA THR A 97 -21.23 -25.61 3.09
C THR A 97 -22.12 -25.84 1.87
N VAL A 98 -21.65 -25.44 0.70
CA VAL A 98 -22.36 -25.59 -0.57
C VAL A 98 -21.72 -26.75 -1.33
N ALA A 99 -22.50 -27.81 -1.57
CA ALA A 99 -22.06 -28.94 -2.37
C ALA A 99 -22.38 -28.67 -3.84
N VAL A 100 -21.40 -28.84 -4.72
CA VAL A 100 -21.56 -28.81 -6.18
C VAL A 100 -21.42 -30.24 -6.68
N THR A 101 -22.36 -30.70 -7.50
CA THR A 101 -22.41 -32.07 -8.01
C THR A 101 -22.55 -32.03 -9.51
N VAL A 102 -21.70 -32.77 -10.22
CA VAL A 102 -21.81 -33.03 -11.66
C VAL A 102 -22.37 -34.44 -11.87
N LEU A 103 -23.28 -34.55 -12.83
CA LEU A 103 -23.86 -35.79 -13.32
C LEU A 103 -23.31 -36.05 -14.73
N GLY A 104 -22.54 -37.12 -14.88
CA GLY A 104 -22.08 -37.63 -16.17
C GLY A 104 -23.12 -38.52 -16.84
N GLU A 105 -22.75 -39.16 -17.94
CA GLU A 105 -23.63 -40.13 -18.60
C GLU A 105 -23.85 -41.37 -17.70
N GLY A 106 -25.11 -41.57 -17.27
CA GLY A 106 -25.54 -42.64 -16.36
C GLY A 106 -25.69 -42.17 -14.91
N GLU A 107 -26.75 -42.62 -14.23
CA GLU A 107 -27.12 -42.14 -12.87
C GLU A 107 -26.04 -42.33 -11.80
N GLU A 108 -25.13 -43.30 -11.98
CA GLU A 108 -24.05 -43.58 -11.03
C GLU A 108 -22.76 -42.78 -11.31
N ASN A 109 -22.64 -42.15 -12.49
CA ASN A 109 -21.44 -41.42 -12.88
C ASN A 109 -21.49 -39.99 -12.33
N THR A 110 -21.14 -39.83 -11.05
CA THR A 110 -21.21 -38.53 -10.37
C THR A 110 -19.87 -38.11 -9.79
N ALA A 111 -19.64 -36.81 -9.73
CA ALA A 111 -18.54 -36.23 -8.93
C ALA A 111 -19.06 -35.03 -8.15
N SER A 112 -18.47 -34.77 -6.99
CA SER A 112 -18.90 -33.66 -6.13
C SER A 112 -17.70 -32.97 -5.49
N ALA A 113 -17.83 -31.67 -5.30
CA ALA A 113 -16.91 -30.82 -4.56
C ALA A 113 -17.69 -29.92 -3.61
N THR A 114 -17.05 -29.45 -2.55
CA THR A 114 -17.68 -28.60 -1.53
C THR A 114 -17.00 -27.26 -1.42
N ILE A 115 -17.81 -26.21 -1.23
CA ILE A 115 -17.39 -24.83 -0.99
C ILE A 115 -17.83 -24.45 0.42
N ASN A 116 -16.88 -24.09 1.28
CA ASN A 116 -17.19 -23.49 2.58
C ASN A 116 -17.38 -21.99 2.40
N VAL A 117 -18.46 -21.45 2.91
CA VAL A 117 -18.75 -20.01 2.86
C VAL A 117 -18.82 -19.48 4.27
N VAL A 118 -18.05 -18.44 4.57
CA VAL A 118 -18.05 -17.76 5.86
C VAL A 118 -18.41 -16.29 5.64
N GLN A 119 -19.41 -15.79 6.35
CA GLN A 119 -19.64 -14.36 6.47
C GLN A 119 -19.07 -13.85 7.78
N ASN A 120 -18.29 -12.77 7.70
CA ASN A 120 -17.65 -12.17 8.87
C ASN A 120 -18.69 -11.70 9.91
N ASP A 121 -18.25 -11.68 11.16
CA ASP A 121 -18.92 -10.95 12.24
C ASP A 121 -18.28 -9.55 12.40
N ALA A 122 -18.68 -8.79 13.41
CA ALA A 122 -18.12 -7.45 13.66
C ALA A 122 -16.80 -7.48 14.41
N SER A 123 -16.23 -8.66 14.66
CA SER A 123 -15.14 -8.77 15.60
C SER A 123 -13.80 -8.36 15.00
N LEU A 124 -12.98 -7.67 15.78
CA LEU A 124 -11.54 -7.58 15.53
C LEU A 124 -10.93 -8.92 15.91
N ILE A 125 -10.11 -9.50 15.04
CA ILE A 125 -9.42 -10.77 15.30
C ILE A 125 -7.94 -10.58 15.06
N ILE A 126 -7.17 -10.79 16.13
CA ILE A 126 -5.71 -10.67 16.12
C ILE A 126 -5.13 -12.03 16.53
N GLU A 127 -4.19 -12.52 15.74
CA GLU A 127 -3.41 -13.69 16.09
C GLU A 127 -2.22 -13.29 16.96
N ILE A 128 -2.02 -14.06 18.03
CA ILE A 128 -0.82 -14.01 18.84
C ILE A 128 -0.10 -15.36 18.87
N LYS A 129 1.22 -15.30 19.04
CA LYS A 129 2.07 -16.48 19.22
C LYS A 129 2.89 -16.36 20.50
N LEU A 130 2.71 -17.32 21.39
CA LEU A 130 3.39 -17.43 22.68
C LEU A 130 4.43 -18.56 22.60
N ASP A 131 5.69 -18.23 22.83
CA ASP A 131 6.83 -19.13 22.62
C ASP A 131 7.14 -20.06 23.82
N ARG A 132 6.51 -19.81 24.96
CA ARG A 132 6.60 -20.63 26.18
C ARG A 132 5.34 -20.55 27.02
N ASP A 133 5.16 -21.56 27.87
CA ASP A 133 4.05 -21.64 28.84
C ASP A 133 4.12 -20.48 29.85
N GLY A 134 2.96 -20.03 30.33
CA GLY A 134 2.85 -19.07 31.43
C GLY A 134 3.13 -17.61 31.05
N LEU A 135 2.87 -17.23 29.81
CA LEU A 135 2.98 -15.84 29.35
C LEU A 135 1.65 -15.08 29.56
N THR A 136 1.76 -13.75 29.66
CA THR A 136 0.61 -12.85 29.81
C THR A 136 0.48 -11.95 28.58
N MET A 137 -0.74 -11.73 28.12
CA MET A 137 -1.06 -10.78 27.05
C MET A 137 -1.91 -9.64 27.59
N VAL A 138 -1.66 -8.43 27.10
CA VAL A 138 -2.51 -7.25 27.34
C VAL A 138 -3.51 -7.13 26.18
N ALA A 139 -4.77 -6.81 26.44
CA ALA A 139 -5.74 -6.61 25.36
C ALA A 139 -5.45 -5.32 24.57
N PRO A 140 -5.50 -5.33 23.23
CA PRO A 140 -5.23 -4.15 22.41
C PRO A 140 -6.46 -3.22 22.28
N VAL A 141 -7.10 -2.86 23.40
CA VAL A 141 -8.34 -2.06 23.45
C VAL A 141 -8.11 -0.66 24.03
N LEU A 142 -8.81 0.36 23.52
CA LEU A 142 -8.73 1.72 24.05
C LEU A 142 -10.01 2.53 23.81
N GLY A 143 -10.29 3.49 24.70
CA GLY A 143 -11.40 4.42 24.64
C GLY A 143 -12.60 4.00 25.48
N MET A 144 -13.78 4.54 25.16
CA MET A 144 -15.04 4.15 25.77
C MET A 144 -15.49 2.81 25.19
N LEU A 145 -15.52 1.77 26.02
CA LEU A 145 -15.77 0.39 25.60
C LEU A 145 -17.16 -0.08 26.02
N GLU A 146 -17.76 -0.88 25.14
CA GLU A 146 -18.91 -1.74 25.42
C GLU A 146 -18.74 -3.01 24.57
N CYS A 147 -17.76 -3.82 24.96
CA CYS A 147 -17.29 -4.96 24.17
C CYS A 147 -16.96 -6.17 25.04
N THR A 148 -16.72 -7.31 24.41
CA THR A 148 -16.23 -8.53 25.06
C THR A 148 -14.96 -8.97 24.36
N ILE A 149 -13.96 -9.35 25.16
CA ILE A 149 -12.74 -10.00 24.68
C ILE A 149 -12.94 -11.52 24.83
N ASP A 150 -12.69 -12.26 23.76
CA ASP A 150 -12.46 -13.69 23.76
C ASP A 150 -10.97 -13.91 23.55
N TRP A 151 -10.32 -14.54 24.53
CA TRP A 151 -8.87 -14.72 24.55
C TRP A 151 -8.42 -15.92 23.69
N GLY A 152 -9.35 -16.67 23.09
CA GLY A 152 -9.02 -17.79 22.21
C GLY A 152 -8.56 -19.05 22.94
N ASP A 153 -8.58 -19.06 24.28
CA ASP A 153 -8.34 -20.23 25.13
C ASP A 153 -9.64 -20.73 25.82
N GLY A 154 -10.80 -20.25 25.36
CA GLY A 154 -12.11 -20.55 25.91
C GLY A 154 -12.56 -19.63 27.05
N LYS A 155 -11.73 -18.66 27.47
CA LYS A 155 -12.11 -17.63 28.43
C LYS A 155 -12.50 -16.34 27.73
N THR A 156 -13.52 -15.68 28.28
CA THR A 156 -14.02 -14.39 27.79
C THR A 156 -14.13 -13.38 28.93
N GLU A 157 -14.03 -12.10 28.60
CA GLU A 157 -14.08 -10.98 29.54
C GLU A 157 -14.90 -9.82 28.97
N PRO A 158 -16.07 -9.48 29.57
CA PRO A 158 -16.84 -8.31 29.18
C PRO A 158 -16.19 -7.03 29.74
N LEU A 159 -16.14 -5.98 28.92
CA LEU A 159 -15.61 -4.66 29.25
C LEU A 159 -16.66 -3.57 29.05
N THR A 160 -16.77 -2.70 30.05
CA THR A 160 -17.59 -1.49 29.98
C THR A 160 -16.85 -0.33 30.62
N GLY A 161 -16.99 0.86 30.02
CA GLY A 161 -16.37 2.09 30.52
C GLY A 161 -15.09 2.50 29.78
N ASN A 162 -14.44 3.55 30.27
CA ASN A 162 -13.31 4.16 29.58
C ASN A 162 -11.96 3.54 29.99
N ILE A 163 -11.22 3.02 29.01
CA ILE A 163 -9.83 2.56 29.13
C ILE A 163 -8.92 3.56 28.40
N ASP A 164 -7.99 4.20 29.10
CA ASP A 164 -7.11 5.24 28.53
C ASP A 164 -5.61 4.88 28.52
N GLY A 165 -5.22 3.75 29.11
CA GLY A 165 -3.83 3.27 29.19
C GLY A 165 -2.94 4.06 30.17
N VAL A 166 -3.51 5.03 30.90
CA VAL A 166 -2.78 5.90 31.83
C VAL A 166 -3.33 5.79 33.26
N PHE A 167 -4.63 5.98 33.42
CA PHE A 167 -5.35 5.87 34.69
C PHE A 167 -6.23 4.63 34.74
N SER A 168 -6.72 4.18 33.58
CA SER A 168 -7.40 2.90 33.39
C SER A 168 -6.64 2.04 32.40
N PHE A 169 -6.00 0.99 32.91
CA PHE A 169 -5.18 0.08 32.12
C PHE A 169 -6.05 -0.96 31.39
N GLN A 170 -5.56 -1.41 30.23
CA GLN A 170 -6.15 -2.54 29.52
C GLN A 170 -6.10 -3.82 30.37
N PRO A 171 -7.09 -4.71 30.25
CA PRO A 171 -7.07 -5.99 30.95
C PRO A 171 -5.92 -6.87 30.43
N THR A 172 -5.52 -7.81 31.28
CA THR A 172 -4.45 -8.76 30.98
C THR A 172 -4.92 -10.20 31.18
N HIS A 173 -4.36 -11.11 30.41
CA HIS A 173 -4.73 -12.51 30.43
C HIS A 173 -3.52 -13.44 30.45
N PHE A 174 -3.57 -14.44 31.34
CA PHE A 174 -2.52 -15.43 31.52
C PHE A 174 -2.84 -16.71 30.73
N TYR A 175 -1.92 -17.11 29.86
CA TYR A 175 -1.99 -18.35 29.10
C TYR A 175 -1.15 -19.44 29.77
N GLU A 176 -1.81 -20.52 30.19
CA GLU A 176 -1.15 -21.66 30.82
C GLU A 176 -0.20 -22.40 29.88
N LYS A 177 -0.46 -22.32 28.57
CA LYS A 177 0.29 -23.03 27.54
C LYS A 177 0.82 -22.09 26.47
N SER A 178 1.99 -22.42 25.96
CA SER A 178 2.50 -21.91 24.69
C SER A 178 1.60 -22.34 23.56
N GLY A 179 1.58 -21.54 22.49
CA GLY A 179 0.73 -21.83 21.35
C GLY A 179 0.43 -20.60 20.51
N THR A 180 -0.47 -20.81 19.56
CA THR A 180 -1.05 -19.76 18.73
C THR A 180 -2.50 -19.59 19.17
N TYR A 181 -2.89 -18.35 19.42
CA TYR A 181 -4.22 -17.98 19.89
C TYR A 181 -4.79 -16.87 19.01
N GLN A 182 -6.11 -16.84 18.86
CA GLN A 182 -6.81 -15.77 18.17
C GLN A 182 -7.61 -14.99 19.21
N ILE A 183 -7.17 -13.77 19.50
CA ILE A 183 -7.92 -12.85 20.35
C ILE A 183 -9.01 -12.23 19.49
N ARG A 184 -10.26 -12.39 19.92
CA ARG A 184 -11.44 -11.89 19.23
C ARG A 184 -12.14 -10.86 20.10
N ILE A 185 -12.33 -9.65 19.59
CA ILE A 185 -12.96 -8.54 20.30
C ILE A 185 -14.23 -8.14 19.55
N TYR A 186 -15.39 -8.23 20.20
CA TYR A 186 -16.68 -7.92 19.58
C TYR A 186 -17.52 -6.99 20.46
N GLY A 187 -18.32 -6.14 19.82
CA GLY A 187 -18.99 -5.00 20.46
C GLY A 187 -18.31 -3.68 20.11
N PHE A 188 -18.60 -2.63 20.88
CA PHE A 188 -18.09 -1.29 20.62
C PHE A 188 -16.68 -1.10 21.23
N MET A 189 -15.70 -0.92 20.36
CA MET A 189 -14.31 -0.59 20.67
C MET A 189 -13.82 0.45 19.64
N PRO A 190 -13.70 1.73 20.03
CA PRO A 190 -13.45 2.80 19.08
C PRO A 190 -11.98 2.92 18.64
N ARG A 191 -11.06 2.23 19.31
CA ARG A 191 -9.61 2.30 19.04
C ARG A 191 -8.92 1.00 19.40
N ILE A 192 -7.99 0.59 18.54
CA ILE A 192 -6.96 -0.40 18.87
C ILE A 192 -5.84 0.33 19.61
N GLY A 193 -5.44 -0.16 20.78
CA GLY A 193 -4.45 0.52 21.61
C GLY A 193 -3.46 -0.42 22.27
N ILE A 194 -2.21 -0.31 21.85
CA ILE A 194 -1.06 -1.09 22.35
C ILE A 194 0.00 -0.20 23.03
N GLY A 195 -0.41 0.96 23.55
CA GLY A 195 0.44 1.80 24.39
C GLY A 195 0.67 1.18 25.77
N SER A 196 1.20 1.95 26.71
CA SER A 196 1.27 1.55 28.12
C SER A 196 -0.05 0.86 28.56
N PRO A 197 0.00 -0.35 29.15
CA PRO A 197 1.17 -1.00 29.76
C PRO A 197 1.94 -2.00 28.87
N PHE A 198 1.73 -2.05 27.55
CA PHE A 198 2.49 -2.96 26.67
C PHE A 198 4.00 -2.70 26.76
N THR A 199 4.79 -3.78 26.82
CA THR A 199 6.23 -3.74 26.62
C THR A 199 6.59 -4.29 25.24
N ASP A 200 7.84 -4.11 24.82
CA ASP A 200 8.35 -4.67 23.55
C ASP A 200 8.15 -6.20 23.46
N VAL A 201 8.05 -6.88 24.60
CA VAL A 201 7.79 -8.31 24.68
C VAL A 201 6.37 -8.66 24.24
N GLU A 202 5.34 -7.96 24.76
CA GLU A 202 3.95 -8.24 24.37
C GLU A 202 3.67 -7.82 22.93
N LEU A 203 4.30 -6.73 22.45
CA LEU A 203 4.19 -6.31 21.05
C LEU A 203 4.71 -7.38 20.09
N ALA A 204 5.75 -8.11 20.49
CA ALA A 204 6.32 -9.20 19.70
C ALA A 204 5.44 -10.46 19.67
N TYR A 205 4.40 -10.57 20.49
CA TYR A 205 3.46 -11.68 20.44
C TYR A 205 2.46 -11.56 19.30
N ILE A 206 2.13 -10.34 18.85
CA ILE A 206 1.18 -10.10 17.77
C ILE A 206 1.83 -10.47 16.43
N THR A 207 1.29 -11.50 15.76
CA THR A 207 1.85 -12.03 14.51
C THR A 207 1.00 -11.70 13.29
N SER A 208 -0.32 -11.55 13.45
CA SER A 208 -1.21 -11.24 12.33
C SER A 208 -2.46 -10.51 12.79
N VAL A 209 -2.98 -9.61 11.94
CA VAL A 209 -4.39 -9.23 11.99
C VAL A 209 -5.13 -10.13 11.02
N ILE A 210 -6.12 -10.85 11.51
CA ILE A 210 -6.93 -11.77 10.70
C ILE A 210 -8.18 -11.04 10.15
N GLN A 211 -8.73 -10.14 10.95
CA GLN A 211 -9.95 -9.40 10.61
C GLN A 211 -9.99 -8.07 11.36
N TRP A 212 -10.29 -6.96 10.68
CA TRP A 212 -10.44 -5.65 11.33
C TRP A 212 -11.79 -5.51 12.07
N GLY A 213 -12.86 -6.11 11.53
CA GLY A 213 -14.21 -6.07 12.10
C GLY A 213 -14.89 -4.71 12.00
N ASN A 214 -16.06 -4.54 12.60
CA ASN A 214 -16.75 -3.26 12.64
C ASN A 214 -17.06 -2.90 14.09
N THR A 215 -16.01 -2.62 14.84
CA THR A 215 -16.09 -2.33 16.28
C THR A 215 -16.41 -0.85 16.56
N GLY A 216 -16.62 -0.03 15.52
CA GLY A 216 -16.83 1.41 15.65
C GLY A 216 -15.53 2.22 15.71
N LEU A 217 -14.46 1.77 15.03
CA LEU A 217 -13.17 2.46 15.00
C LEU A 217 -13.30 3.92 14.53
N THR A 218 -12.62 4.82 15.23
CA THR A 218 -12.54 6.25 14.92
C THR A 218 -11.11 6.74 14.74
N SER A 219 -10.12 5.97 15.19
CA SER A 219 -8.70 6.29 15.08
C SER A 219 -7.84 5.02 15.07
N MET A 220 -6.86 4.99 14.18
CA MET A 220 -5.80 3.95 14.14
C MET A 220 -4.47 4.48 14.70
N GLN A 221 -4.50 5.59 15.44
CA GLN A 221 -3.29 6.19 15.99
C GLN A 221 -2.57 5.24 16.95
N ASN A 222 -1.33 4.88 16.61
CA ASN A 222 -0.49 3.91 17.33
C ASN A 222 -1.08 2.49 17.45
N ALA A 223 -2.01 2.08 16.57
CA ALA A 223 -2.76 0.83 16.72
C ALA A 223 -1.91 -0.45 16.83
N LEU A 224 -0.87 -0.58 15.99
CA LEU A 224 0.04 -1.74 15.92
C LEU A 224 1.51 -1.31 15.80
N LYS A 225 1.82 -0.08 16.20
CA LYS A 225 3.18 0.45 16.39
C LYS A 225 4.10 -0.53 17.12
N GLY A 226 5.22 -0.89 16.50
CA GLY A 226 6.28 -1.69 17.12
C GLY A 226 5.96 -3.17 17.21
N CYS A 227 4.88 -3.66 16.59
CA CYS A 227 4.64 -5.10 16.43
C CYS A 227 5.65 -5.69 15.43
N VAL A 228 6.88 -5.92 15.89
CA VAL A 228 8.02 -6.34 15.06
C VAL A 228 7.86 -7.71 14.43
N ASN A 229 6.97 -8.56 14.96
CA ASN A 229 6.64 -9.88 14.44
C ASN A 229 5.32 -9.92 13.64
N LEU A 230 4.66 -8.78 13.42
CA LEU A 230 3.48 -8.69 12.57
C LEU A 230 3.88 -8.98 11.12
N THR A 231 3.37 -10.06 10.54
CA THR A 231 3.72 -10.49 9.17
C THR A 231 2.60 -10.26 8.17
N SER A 232 1.33 -10.17 8.61
CA SER A 232 0.19 -9.97 7.72
C SER A 232 -0.95 -9.17 8.35
N ILE A 233 -1.64 -8.42 7.48
CA ILE A 233 -2.87 -7.68 7.78
C ILE A 233 -3.87 -7.85 6.63
N PRO A 234 -5.19 -7.80 6.86
CA PRO A 234 -6.20 -8.05 5.84
C PRO A 234 -6.68 -6.74 5.19
N SER A 235 -7.38 -6.85 4.06
CA SER A 235 -8.12 -5.73 3.46
C SER A 235 -9.24 -5.26 4.41
N ASP A 236 -9.68 -4.00 4.26
CA ASP A 236 -10.89 -3.54 4.94
C ASP A 236 -12.15 -3.97 4.18
N THR A 237 -12.60 -5.20 4.45
CA THR A 237 -13.80 -5.78 3.83
C THR A 237 -15.09 -5.38 4.50
N ASP A 238 -15.04 -4.91 5.76
CA ASP A 238 -16.22 -4.73 6.62
C ASP A 238 -16.60 -3.26 6.87
N GLY A 239 -15.93 -2.32 6.20
CA GLY A 239 -16.13 -0.90 6.44
C GLY A 239 -15.54 -0.43 7.77
N SER A 240 -14.54 -1.16 8.28
CA SER A 240 -13.88 -0.94 9.57
C SER A 240 -13.39 0.50 9.73
N PHE A 241 -12.93 1.11 8.63
CA PHE A 241 -12.30 2.43 8.65
C PHE A 241 -13.21 3.59 8.25
N THR A 242 -14.50 3.35 8.01
CA THR A 242 -15.49 4.35 7.54
C THR A 242 -15.59 5.61 8.42
N ASN A 243 -15.22 5.51 9.70
CA ASN A 243 -15.22 6.65 10.64
C ASN A 243 -13.82 7.01 11.15
N VAL A 244 -12.76 6.38 10.63
CA VAL A 244 -11.38 6.66 11.03
C VAL A 244 -10.89 7.96 10.40
N THR A 245 -10.32 8.84 11.21
CA THR A 245 -9.77 10.13 10.75
C THR A 245 -8.24 10.16 10.67
N THR A 246 -7.55 9.16 11.24
CA THR A 246 -6.08 9.14 11.27
C THR A 246 -5.53 7.72 11.34
N PHE A 247 -4.44 7.50 10.59
CA PHE A 247 -3.60 6.29 10.63
C PHE A 247 -2.21 6.57 11.21
N SER A 248 -2.06 7.65 11.99
CA SER A 248 -0.74 8.06 12.43
C SER A 248 -0.03 6.99 13.27
N ASN A 249 1.17 6.60 12.84
CA ASN A 249 1.98 5.55 13.48
C ASN A 249 1.29 4.17 13.56
N ALA A 250 0.26 3.88 12.76
CA ALA A 250 -0.52 2.65 12.88
C ALA A 250 0.34 1.38 12.79
N PHE A 251 1.35 1.37 11.91
CA PHE A 251 2.27 0.25 11.66
C PHE A 251 3.75 0.68 11.75
N TYR A 252 4.02 1.77 12.48
CA TYR A 252 5.38 2.27 12.71
C TYR A 252 6.26 1.14 13.27
N GLY A 253 7.41 0.85 12.66
CA GLY A 253 8.35 -0.15 13.13
C GLY A 253 7.87 -1.61 13.02
N CYS A 254 6.84 -1.90 12.24
CA CYS A 254 6.44 -3.27 11.90
C CYS A 254 7.41 -3.89 10.89
N THR A 255 8.63 -4.20 11.35
CA THR A 255 9.76 -4.61 10.50
C THR A 255 9.57 -5.97 9.80
N SER A 256 8.67 -6.83 10.29
CA SER A 256 8.32 -8.09 9.62
C SER A 256 7.15 -7.98 8.64
N LEU A 257 6.46 -6.84 8.57
CA LEU A 257 5.35 -6.62 7.64
C LEU A 257 5.94 -6.21 6.28
N ARG A 258 5.98 -7.17 5.34
CA ARG A 258 6.65 -6.99 4.04
C ARG A 258 5.72 -6.64 2.89
N GLU A 259 4.45 -6.98 3.03
CA GLU A 259 3.40 -6.74 2.05
C GLU A 259 2.11 -6.31 2.76
N ILE A 260 1.30 -5.55 2.04
CA ILE A 260 -0.01 -5.09 2.50
C ILE A 260 -1.03 -5.25 1.36
N PRO A 261 -2.32 -5.45 1.68
CA PRO A 261 -3.35 -5.56 0.65
C PRO A 261 -3.65 -4.21 -0.01
N ALA A 262 -3.97 -4.24 -1.31
CA ALA A 262 -4.32 -3.02 -2.07
C ALA A 262 -5.55 -2.31 -1.50
N ASP A 263 -6.54 -3.09 -1.05
CA ASP A 263 -7.81 -2.58 -0.51
C ASP A 263 -7.75 -2.31 1.01
N LEU A 264 -6.55 -2.13 1.58
CA LEU A 264 -6.41 -1.82 3.01
C LEU A 264 -7.15 -0.52 3.39
N PHE A 265 -7.12 0.49 2.53
CA PHE A 265 -7.71 1.81 2.79
C PHE A 265 -8.96 2.09 1.94
N VAL A 266 -9.68 1.05 1.50
CA VAL A 266 -10.86 1.21 0.63
C VAL A 266 -11.99 2.03 1.27
N ASN A 267 -12.13 2.02 2.61
CA ASN A 267 -13.13 2.81 3.33
C ASN A 267 -12.54 3.98 4.14
N CYS A 268 -11.47 4.63 3.65
CA CYS A 268 -10.74 5.70 4.34
C CYS A 268 -11.05 7.12 3.83
N ASP A 269 -12.29 7.40 3.43
CA ASP A 269 -12.69 8.69 2.83
C ASP A 269 -12.61 9.90 3.77
N LYS A 270 -12.59 9.66 5.09
CA LYS A 270 -12.45 10.68 6.15
C LYS A 270 -11.05 10.80 6.75
N VAL A 271 -10.08 9.98 6.31
CA VAL A 271 -8.72 10.03 6.89
C VAL A 271 -8.03 11.33 6.48
N GLU A 272 -7.62 12.12 7.46
CA GLU A 272 -6.97 13.42 7.26
C GLU A 272 -5.43 13.29 7.20
N THR A 273 -4.86 12.24 7.81
CA THR A 273 -3.41 12.04 7.88
C THR A 273 -2.98 10.58 7.99
N PHE A 274 -1.91 10.25 7.26
CA PHE A 274 -1.16 8.99 7.35
C PHE A 274 0.23 9.16 7.99
N SER A 275 0.47 10.23 8.76
CA SER A 275 1.80 10.52 9.31
C SER A 275 2.44 9.31 10.01
N PHE A 276 3.62 8.89 9.55
CA PHE A 276 4.38 7.76 10.10
C PHE A 276 3.66 6.40 10.02
N CYS A 277 2.65 6.25 9.16
CA CYS A 277 1.81 5.04 9.13
C CYS A 277 2.63 3.75 8.99
N PHE A 278 3.59 3.71 8.05
CA PHE A 278 4.49 2.58 7.81
C PHE A 278 5.96 2.96 7.98
N ASP A 279 6.26 4.01 8.76
CA ASP A 279 7.66 4.41 9.00
C ASP A 279 8.44 3.26 9.66
N ASP A 280 9.63 2.96 9.15
CA ASP A 280 10.46 1.80 9.49
C ASP A 280 9.75 0.43 9.39
N ALA A 281 8.67 0.31 8.61
CA ALA A 281 8.05 -0.97 8.29
C ALA A 281 8.89 -1.77 7.26
N GLY A 282 8.73 -3.10 7.26
CA GLY A 282 9.47 -4.00 6.38
C GLY A 282 9.03 -4.02 4.91
N LEU A 283 8.25 -3.04 4.45
CA LEU A 283 7.61 -3.06 3.13
C LEU A 283 8.63 -3.00 1.99
N GLU A 284 8.63 -4.04 1.16
CA GLU A 284 9.49 -4.14 -0.04
C GLU A 284 8.80 -3.55 -1.29
N SER A 285 7.46 -3.47 -1.26
CA SER A 285 6.62 -2.90 -2.32
C SER A 285 5.36 -2.21 -1.75
N ILE A 286 4.74 -1.35 -2.56
CA ILE A 286 3.45 -0.72 -2.26
C ILE A 286 2.45 -1.21 -3.31
N PRO A 287 1.23 -1.62 -2.93
CA PRO A 287 0.19 -1.92 -3.91
C PRO A 287 -0.23 -0.66 -4.71
N ALA A 288 -0.52 -0.82 -6.00
CA ALA A 288 -1.13 0.24 -6.79
C ALA A 288 -2.53 0.59 -6.24
N GLY A 289 -2.92 1.86 -6.33
CA GLY A 289 -4.23 2.33 -5.88
C GLY A 289 -4.45 2.36 -4.36
N LEU A 290 -3.41 2.12 -3.54
CA LEU A 290 -3.52 2.02 -2.08
C LEU A 290 -4.25 3.22 -1.44
N PHE A 291 -4.09 4.44 -1.98
CA PHE A 291 -4.70 5.66 -1.45
C PHE A 291 -5.88 6.19 -2.30
N ASP A 292 -6.44 5.40 -3.21
CA ASP A 292 -7.47 5.89 -4.15
C ASP A 292 -8.77 6.39 -3.48
N ASN A 293 -9.05 5.92 -2.26
CA ASN A 293 -10.22 6.32 -1.48
C ASN A 293 -9.90 7.37 -0.40
N CYS A 294 -8.66 7.86 -0.30
CA CYS A 294 -8.18 8.76 0.75
C CYS A 294 -8.34 10.25 0.37
N ILE A 295 -9.54 10.64 -0.09
CA ILE A 295 -9.80 11.96 -0.71
C ILE A 295 -9.68 13.16 0.26
N ALA A 296 -9.87 12.93 1.55
CA ALA A 296 -9.78 13.96 2.60
C ALA A 296 -8.36 14.12 3.15
N THR A 297 -7.39 13.27 2.77
CA THR A 297 -6.06 13.29 3.38
C THR A 297 -5.30 14.55 2.98
N GLU A 298 -4.89 15.33 3.98
CA GLU A 298 -4.08 16.53 3.80
C GLU A 298 -2.59 16.28 4.01
N THR A 299 -2.22 15.27 4.80
CA THR A 299 -0.84 15.04 5.25
C THR A 299 -0.35 13.62 5.00
N PHE A 300 0.68 13.51 4.15
CA PHE A 300 1.48 12.29 3.94
C PHE A 300 2.90 12.54 4.47
N ALA A 301 3.09 12.51 5.79
CA ALA A 301 4.40 12.73 6.39
C ALA A 301 5.07 11.40 6.78
N SER A 302 6.30 11.14 6.32
CA SER A 302 7.06 9.93 6.70
C SER A 302 6.31 8.61 6.51
N VAL A 303 5.39 8.53 5.54
CA VAL A 303 4.46 7.38 5.45
C VAL A 303 5.21 6.08 5.19
N PHE A 304 6.20 6.09 4.30
CA PHE A 304 7.06 4.95 3.96
C PHE A 304 8.53 5.24 4.27
N SER A 305 8.80 6.13 5.22
CA SER A 305 10.16 6.43 5.65
C SER A 305 10.83 5.16 6.19
N GLY A 306 12.09 4.93 5.87
CA GLY A 306 12.85 3.75 6.28
C GLY A 306 12.45 2.42 5.62
N CYS A 307 11.35 2.37 4.85
CA CYS A 307 10.93 1.13 4.21
C CYS A 307 11.97 0.65 3.16
N PRO A 308 12.25 -0.67 3.08
CA PRO A 308 13.16 -1.25 2.10
C PRO A 308 12.54 -1.36 0.69
N LEU A 309 11.83 -0.31 0.25
CA LEU A 309 11.15 -0.25 -1.05
C LEU A 309 12.13 -0.35 -2.20
N ILE A 310 11.83 -1.23 -3.16
CA ILE A 310 12.59 -1.37 -4.41
C ILE A 310 12.00 -0.48 -5.52
N SER A 311 10.69 -0.25 -5.48
CA SER A 311 9.95 0.56 -6.46
C SER A 311 8.71 1.21 -5.83
N ILE A 312 8.18 2.22 -6.52
CA ILE A 312 6.93 2.91 -6.16
C ILE A 312 5.95 2.73 -7.34
N PRO A 313 4.68 2.37 -7.08
CA PRO A 313 3.65 2.36 -8.11
C PRO A 313 3.46 3.74 -8.76
N ASP A 314 3.25 3.76 -10.07
CA ASP A 314 2.82 4.99 -10.73
C ASP A 314 1.43 5.41 -10.21
N GLU A 315 1.14 6.71 -10.26
CA GLU A 315 -0.15 7.28 -9.83
C GLU A 315 -0.56 6.99 -8.37
N LEU A 316 0.37 6.64 -7.47
CA LEU A 316 0.07 6.25 -6.07
C LEU A 316 -0.80 7.25 -5.29
N PHE A 317 -0.69 8.55 -5.58
CA PHE A 317 -1.47 9.61 -4.90
C PHE A 317 -2.55 10.26 -5.80
N VAL A 318 -2.93 9.63 -6.91
CA VAL A 318 -3.75 10.24 -7.97
C VAL A 318 -5.13 10.76 -7.52
N LYS A 319 -5.70 10.16 -6.46
CA LYS A 319 -6.98 10.58 -5.88
C LYS A 319 -6.86 11.41 -4.61
N CYS A 320 -5.64 11.68 -4.13
CA CYS A 320 -5.37 12.44 -2.91
C CYS A 320 -5.48 13.96 -3.15
N VAL A 321 -6.66 14.41 -3.62
CA VAL A 321 -6.92 15.79 -4.09
C VAL A 321 -6.82 16.86 -3.00
N SER A 322 -6.81 16.46 -1.73
CA SER A 322 -6.67 17.35 -0.57
C SER A 322 -5.24 17.42 -0.03
N ALA A 323 -4.30 16.64 -0.58
CA ALA A 323 -2.94 16.56 -0.07
C ALA A 323 -2.22 17.92 -0.13
N LYS A 324 -1.69 18.36 1.00
CA LYS A 324 -0.93 19.60 1.17
C LYS A 324 0.56 19.35 1.40
N THR A 325 0.92 18.21 2.00
CA THR A 325 2.33 17.92 2.31
C THR A 325 2.70 16.46 2.11
N PHE A 326 3.89 16.25 1.57
CA PHE A 326 4.57 14.97 1.36
C PHE A 326 5.93 14.92 2.09
N SER A 327 6.03 15.58 3.24
CA SER A 327 7.30 15.66 3.98
C SER A 327 7.85 14.28 4.33
N SER A 328 9.11 14.01 3.98
CA SER A 328 9.81 12.76 4.30
C SER A 328 9.12 11.47 3.82
N VAL A 329 8.18 11.56 2.87
CA VAL A 329 7.29 10.43 2.51
C VAL A 329 8.04 9.13 2.14
N PHE A 330 9.20 9.23 1.48
CA PHE A 330 10.12 8.13 1.14
C PHE A 330 11.53 8.36 1.72
N PHE A 331 11.63 9.08 2.84
CA PHE A 331 12.91 9.32 3.51
C PHE A 331 13.61 8.00 3.81
N GLY A 332 14.89 7.87 3.47
CA GLY A 332 15.68 6.71 3.86
C GLY A 332 15.36 5.42 3.11
N CYS A 333 14.55 5.43 2.04
CA CYS A 333 14.32 4.23 1.22
C CYS A 333 15.62 3.80 0.50
N GLN A 334 16.38 2.89 1.11
CA GLN A 334 17.76 2.57 0.71
C GLN A 334 17.86 1.88 -0.66
N PHE A 335 16.82 1.14 -1.06
CA PHE A 335 16.82 0.31 -2.27
C PHE A 335 16.05 0.94 -3.44
N LEU A 336 15.45 2.11 -3.25
CA LEU A 336 14.66 2.78 -4.29
C LEU A 336 15.59 3.28 -5.41
N GLN A 337 15.39 2.77 -6.63
CA GLN A 337 16.26 3.07 -7.78
C GLN A 337 15.72 4.15 -8.72
N SER A 338 14.39 4.25 -8.85
CA SER A 338 13.72 5.19 -9.73
C SER A 338 12.42 5.70 -9.09
N ILE A 339 11.93 6.83 -9.60
CA ILE A 339 10.66 7.45 -9.20
C ILE A 339 9.73 7.41 -10.42
N PRO A 340 8.45 7.02 -10.27
CA PRO A 340 7.50 7.07 -11.37
C PRO A 340 7.08 8.52 -11.69
N GLU A 341 6.88 8.82 -12.98
CA GLU A 341 6.61 10.18 -13.46
C GLU A 341 5.31 10.78 -12.90
N ASN A 342 4.23 9.98 -12.77
CA ASN A 342 2.92 10.46 -12.34
C ASN A 342 2.68 10.30 -10.84
N LEU A 343 3.73 10.16 -10.02
CA LEU A 343 3.62 9.92 -8.58
C LEU A 343 2.70 10.92 -7.86
N PHE A 344 2.83 12.21 -8.17
CA PHE A 344 2.07 13.30 -7.54
C PHE A 344 0.95 13.86 -8.42
N LYS A 345 0.56 13.14 -9.48
CA LYS A 345 -0.60 13.51 -10.30
C LYS A 345 -1.83 13.67 -9.42
N GLY A 346 -2.69 14.66 -9.70
CA GLY A 346 -3.88 14.95 -8.89
C GLY A 346 -3.65 15.70 -7.58
N CYS A 347 -2.40 15.91 -7.15
CA CYS A 347 -2.05 16.60 -5.90
C CYS A 347 -1.87 18.13 -6.07
N GLU A 348 -2.81 18.81 -6.74
CA GLU A 348 -2.69 20.24 -7.09
C GLU A 348 -2.55 21.19 -5.87
N LYS A 349 -2.97 20.73 -4.69
CA LYS A 349 -2.89 21.47 -3.42
C LYS A 349 -1.57 21.27 -2.67
N ALA A 350 -0.65 20.45 -3.17
CA ALA A 350 0.61 20.18 -2.49
C ALA A 350 1.47 21.45 -2.38
N GLU A 351 1.86 21.79 -1.16
CA GLU A 351 2.67 22.96 -0.82
C GLU A 351 4.09 22.59 -0.38
N ALA A 352 4.31 21.37 0.14
CA ALA A 352 5.61 20.97 0.71
C ALA A 352 6.03 19.53 0.38
N PHE A 353 7.31 19.37 0.01
CA PHE A 353 8.00 18.11 -0.30
C PHE A 353 9.29 17.98 0.50
N THR A 354 9.35 18.61 1.68
CA THR A 354 10.53 18.66 2.54
C THR A 354 11.05 17.25 2.81
N TYR A 355 12.30 16.95 2.45
CA TYR A 355 12.97 15.64 2.63
C TYR A 355 12.30 14.43 1.96
N ALA A 356 11.40 14.63 0.97
CA ALA A 356 10.58 13.53 0.42
C ALA A 356 11.38 12.30 -0.04
N PHE A 357 12.59 12.50 -0.60
CA PHE A 357 13.50 11.43 -1.04
C PHE A 357 14.90 11.56 -0.41
N ARG A 358 15.01 12.20 0.76
CA ARG A 358 16.29 12.32 1.45
C ARG A 358 16.82 10.94 1.84
N GLN A 359 18.12 10.73 1.67
CA GLN A 359 18.81 9.46 1.98
C GLN A 359 18.25 8.27 1.19
N CYS A 360 17.92 8.46 -0.09
CA CYS A 360 17.71 7.41 -1.07
C CYS A 360 19.00 7.20 -1.91
N PRO A 361 20.04 6.55 -1.36
CA PRO A 361 21.37 6.50 -1.99
C PRO A 361 21.40 5.72 -3.29
N SER A 362 20.43 4.83 -3.55
CA SER A 362 20.34 4.00 -4.77
C SER A 362 19.59 4.69 -5.91
N LEU A 363 18.98 5.85 -5.68
CA LEU A 363 18.21 6.58 -6.69
C LEU A 363 19.16 7.13 -7.77
N THR A 364 18.94 6.75 -9.02
CA THR A 364 19.83 7.13 -10.15
C THR A 364 19.27 8.22 -11.04
N GLU A 365 17.94 8.31 -11.17
CA GLU A 365 17.25 9.21 -12.09
C GLU A 365 15.99 9.82 -11.46
N ILE A 366 15.59 10.99 -11.98
CA ILE A 366 14.38 11.71 -11.57
C ILE A 366 13.58 11.98 -12.86
N PRO A 367 12.27 11.73 -12.88
CA PRO A 367 11.41 12.14 -14.01
C PRO A 367 11.31 13.66 -14.11
N GLU A 368 11.39 14.20 -15.33
CA GLU A 368 11.22 15.63 -15.57
C GLU A 368 9.86 16.15 -15.10
N GLY A 369 8.80 15.35 -15.31
CA GLY A 369 7.43 15.69 -14.96
C GLY A 369 7.06 15.60 -13.47
N LEU A 370 7.95 15.15 -12.58
CA LEU A 370 7.62 14.70 -11.23
C LEU A 370 6.78 15.71 -10.41
N PHE A 371 7.12 16.99 -10.45
CA PHE A 371 6.42 18.05 -9.71
C PHE A 371 5.48 18.92 -10.57
N SER A 372 5.32 18.56 -11.85
CA SER A 372 4.45 19.29 -12.78
C SER A 372 2.99 19.43 -12.33
N PRO A 373 2.39 18.44 -11.65
CA PRO A 373 1.04 18.55 -11.12
C PRO A 373 0.88 19.48 -9.90
N CYS A 374 1.95 20.04 -9.34
CA CYS A 374 1.96 20.69 -8.02
C CYS A 374 2.29 22.20 -8.10
N PRO A 375 1.46 23.04 -8.74
CA PRO A 375 1.77 24.46 -8.97
C PRO A 375 1.82 25.32 -7.70
N LEU A 376 1.31 24.80 -6.58
CA LEU A 376 1.32 25.46 -5.27
C LEU A 376 2.53 25.12 -4.41
N ALA A 377 3.42 24.24 -4.87
CA ALA A 377 4.60 23.83 -4.11
C ALA A 377 5.52 25.00 -3.79
N LYS A 378 5.82 25.17 -2.50
CA LYS A 378 6.67 26.23 -1.92
C LYS A 378 7.96 25.68 -1.35
N ASP A 379 7.91 24.52 -0.70
CA ASP A 379 9.06 23.99 0.04
C ASP A 379 9.58 22.67 -0.53
N PHE A 380 10.82 22.69 -0.99
CA PHE A 380 11.58 21.55 -1.49
C PHE A 380 12.85 21.29 -0.67
N ALA A 381 12.91 21.79 0.58
CA ALA A 381 14.12 21.65 1.38
C ALA A 381 14.50 20.18 1.60
N GLY A 382 15.76 19.87 1.33
CA GLY A 382 16.38 18.57 1.51
C GLY A 382 15.82 17.44 0.64
N LEU A 383 15.08 17.78 -0.42
CA LEU A 383 14.34 16.86 -1.27
C LEU A 383 15.11 15.57 -1.66
N PHE A 384 16.33 15.72 -2.17
CA PHE A 384 17.22 14.65 -2.61
C PHE A 384 18.55 14.65 -1.84
N THR A 385 18.60 15.22 -0.63
CA THR A 385 19.83 15.21 0.19
C THR A 385 20.35 13.78 0.34
N MET A 386 21.66 13.56 0.14
CA MET A 386 22.33 12.27 0.26
C MET A 386 21.83 11.19 -0.73
N CYS A 387 21.30 11.58 -1.89
CA CYS A 387 21.08 10.68 -3.03
C CYS A 387 22.40 10.47 -3.79
N TYR A 388 23.31 9.70 -3.22
CA TYR A 388 24.69 9.58 -3.72
C TYR A 388 24.80 9.08 -5.17
N SER A 389 23.86 8.26 -5.65
CA SER A 389 23.88 7.68 -7.00
C SER A 389 23.17 8.51 -8.06
N LEU A 390 22.58 9.66 -7.69
CA LEU A 390 21.84 10.49 -8.62
C LEU A 390 22.77 11.04 -9.71
N ALA A 391 22.53 10.65 -10.96
CA ALA A 391 23.47 10.89 -12.06
C ALA A 391 23.21 12.21 -12.81
N SER A 392 21.95 12.63 -12.88
CA SER A 392 21.53 13.85 -13.58
C SER A 392 20.29 14.48 -12.94
N ILE A 393 20.04 15.75 -13.27
CA ILE A 393 18.81 16.47 -12.92
C ILE A 393 18.14 16.88 -14.23
N PRO A 394 16.86 16.58 -14.45
CA PRO A 394 16.14 17.10 -15.62
C PRO A 394 16.01 18.63 -15.57
N GLU A 395 16.19 19.30 -16.71
CA GLU A 395 16.08 20.76 -16.78
C GLU A 395 14.69 21.26 -16.37
N GLY A 396 13.62 20.58 -16.78
CA GLY A 396 12.23 20.93 -16.47
C GLY A 396 11.73 20.55 -15.08
N LEU A 397 12.56 19.97 -14.20
CA LEU A 397 12.11 19.38 -12.93
C LEU A 397 11.24 20.31 -12.06
N PHE A 398 11.55 21.61 -12.03
CA PHE A 398 10.83 22.62 -11.25
C PHE A 398 10.10 23.67 -12.11
N ALA A 399 9.97 23.43 -13.42
CA ALA A 399 9.45 24.40 -14.39
C ALA A 399 7.99 24.82 -14.12
N ASN A 400 7.23 23.97 -13.43
CA ASN A 400 5.81 24.16 -13.14
C ASN A 400 5.53 24.58 -11.69
N ASN A 401 6.57 24.93 -10.91
CA ASN A 401 6.45 25.32 -9.50
C ASN A 401 6.85 26.79 -9.27
N PRO A 402 6.14 27.78 -9.86
CA PRO A 402 6.52 29.19 -9.79
C PRO A 402 6.45 29.78 -8.37
N LYS A 403 5.75 29.10 -7.46
CA LYS A 403 5.63 29.48 -6.04
C LYS A 403 6.73 28.93 -5.14
N ALA A 404 7.70 28.19 -5.69
CA ALA A 404 8.81 27.64 -4.90
C ALA A 404 9.58 28.76 -4.18
N GLU A 405 9.72 28.64 -2.86
CA GLU A 405 10.39 29.61 -1.99
C GLU A 405 11.68 29.05 -1.39
N ASN A 406 11.80 27.73 -1.24
CA ASN A 406 12.86 27.10 -0.47
C ASN A 406 13.44 25.84 -1.15
N PHE A 407 14.75 25.87 -1.43
CA PHE A 407 15.54 24.75 -1.95
C PHE A 407 16.74 24.41 -1.05
N ASN A 408 16.65 24.72 0.24
CA ASN A 408 17.74 24.45 1.18
C ASN A 408 18.09 22.97 1.16
N TYR A 409 19.38 22.65 1.03
CA TYR A 409 19.90 21.29 1.09
C TYR A 409 19.41 20.32 -0.01
N SER A 410 18.59 20.76 -0.98
CA SER A 410 17.82 19.85 -1.85
C SER A 410 18.65 18.82 -2.62
N PHE A 411 19.91 19.12 -2.95
CA PHE A 411 20.85 18.20 -3.60
C PHE A 411 22.16 18.06 -2.80
N THR A 412 22.18 18.41 -1.52
CA THR A 412 23.38 18.26 -0.67
C THR A 412 23.89 16.82 -0.73
N GLU A 413 25.19 16.64 -0.95
CA GLU A 413 25.87 15.35 -1.02
C GLU A 413 25.37 14.43 -2.16
N CYS A 414 24.82 14.97 -3.24
CA CYS A 414 24.60 14.22 -4.49
C CYS A 414 25.93 14.08 -5.25
N THR A 415 26.81 13.20 -4.77
CA THR A 415 28.22 13.11 -5.20
C THR A 415 28.42 12.56 -6.61
N SER A 416 27.40 11.94 -7.24
CA SER A 416 27.48 11.45 -8.62
C SER A 416 27.06 12.47 -9.68
N LEU A 417 26.46 13.61 -9.29
CA LEU A 417 26.08 14.67 -10.22
C LEU A 417 27.32 15.30 -10.87
N THR A 418 27.29 15.40 -12.20
CA THR A 418 28.38 16.01 -12.98
C THR A 418 28.03 17.37 -13.58
N GLU A 419 26.74 17.66 -13.72
CA GLU A 419 26.21 18.90 -14.27
C GLU A 419 24.96 19.35 -13.52
N ILE A 420 24.68 20.65 -13.57
CA ILE A 420 23.39 21.23 -13.22
C ILE A 420 22.82 21.89 -14.48
N PRO A 421 21.58 21.59 -14.89
CA PRO A 421 20.96 22.28 -16.03
C PRO A 421 20.91 23.79 -15.81
N ALA A 422 21.24 24.55 -16.86
CA ALA A 422 21.24 26.01 -16.81
C ALA A 422 19.87 26.56 -16.37
N GLY A 423 18.79 26.06 -17.00
CA GLY A 423 17.42 26.48 -16.76
C GLY A 423 16.73 25.84 -15.56
N LEU A 424 17.43 25.05 -14.71
CA LEU A 424 16.79 24.29 -13.61
C LEU A 424 15.87 25.14 -12.72
N PHE A 425 16.24 26.40 -12.48
CA PHE A 425 15.49 27.35 -11.64
C PHE A 425 14.84 28.49 -12.43
N ASP A 426 14.59 28.31 -13.73
CA ASP A 426 14.06 29.36 -14.60
C ASP A 426 12.60 29.72 -14.31
N SER A 427 11.77 28.84 -13.77
CA SER A 427 10.41 29.24 -13.38
C SER A 427 10.33 29.70 -11.93
N ASN A 428 11.35 29.43 -11.11
CA ASN A 428 11.32 29.63 -9.66
C ASN A 428 11.85 31.02 -9.28
N ARG A 429 11.11 32.06 -9.69
CA ARG A 429 11.45 33.48 -9.44
C ARG A 429 11.20 33.91 -7.99
N ALA A 430 10.41 33.15 -7.23
CA ALA A 430 10.01 33.46 -5.86
C ALA A 430 10.97 32.90 -4.78
N VAL A 431 12.05 32.21 -5.17
CA VAL A 431 12.94 31.54 -4.22
C VAL A 431 13.65 32.53 -3.31
N LYS A 432 13.52 32.30 -2.00
CA LYS A 432 14.18 33.06 -0.93
C LYS A 432 15.42 32.36 -0.41
N SER A 433 15.52 31.03 -0.60
CA SER A 433 16.47 30.20 0.11
C SER A 433 17.12 29.12 -0.77
N PHE A 434 18.45 29.15 -0.88
CA PHE A 434 19.32 28.19 -1.58
C PHE A 434 20.45 27.65 -0.68
N GLN A 435 20.26 27.70 0.63
CA GLN A 435 21.29 27.32 1.60
C GLN A 435 21.76 25.89 1.34
N ALA A 436 23.06 25.73 1.10
CA ALA A 436 23.68 24.42 0.87
C ALA A 436 23.02 23.55 -0.22
N THR A 437 22.26 24.11 -1.17
CA THR A 437 21.48 23.33 -2.16
C THR A 437 22.32 22.27 -2.87
N PHE A 438 23.54 22.59 -3.31
CA PHE A 438 24.48 21.68 -3.98
C PHE A 438 25.73 21.39 -3.16
N ARG A 439 25.73 21.67 -1.85
CA ARG A 439 26.90 21.45 -0.99
C ARG A 439 27.42 20.02 -1.14
N ASN A 440 28.72 19.85 -1.31
CA ASN A 440 29.40 18.56 -1.50
C ASN A 440 28.98 17.79 -2.77
N CYS A 441 28.47 18.46 -3.81
CA CYS A 441 28.36 17.88 -5.15
C CYS A 441 29.72 17.98 -5.86
N ILE A 442 30.67 17.16 -5.42
CA ILE A 442 32.10 17.33 -5.69
C ILE A 442 32.53 17.13 -7.16
N ARG A 443 31.66 16.58 -8.02
CA ARG A 443 31.95 16.28 -9.44
C ARG A 443 31.29 17.26 -10.42
N LEU A 444 30.65 18.31 -9.91
CA LEU A 444 30.00 19.31 -10.75
C LEU A 444 31.02 20.12 -11.53
N SER A 445 30.96 20.02 -12.85
CA SER A 445 31.88 20.70 -13.78
C SER A 445 31.19 21.66 -14.76
N SER A 446 29.86 21.79 -14.67
CA SER A 446 29.09 22.72 -15.48
C SER A 446 29.22 24.17 -15.01
N GLU A 447 28.64 25.09 -15.77
CA GLU A 447 28.34 26.45 -15.28
C GLU A 447 27.24 26.35 -14.20
N THR A 448 27.24 27.25 -13.20
CA THR A 448 26.10 27.32 -12.26
C THR A 448 24.80 27.71 -12.98
N PRO A 449 23.61 27.32 -12.44
CA PRO A 449 22.32 27.66 -13.05
C PRO A 449 22.12 29.16 -13.23
N TYR A 450 21.56 29.53 -14.38
CA TYR A 450 21.31 30.92 -14.74
C TYR A 450 20.03 31.07 -15.56
N THR A 451 19.50 32.28 -15.50
CA THR A 451 18.37 32.71 -16.32
C THR A 451 18.84 33.77 -17.30
N THR A 452 18.35 33.72 -18.55
CA THR A 452 18.62 34.80 -19.52
C THR A 452 17.60 35.93 -19.37
N ILE A 453 18.06 37.13 -18.98
CA ILE A 453 17.27 38.36 -18.92
C ILE A 453 17.84 39.35 -19.94
N GLU A 454 17.06 39.71 -20.96
CA GLU A 454 17.49 40.65 -22.02
C GLU A 454 18.83 40.25 -22.69
N GLY A 455 19.05 38.95 -22.89
CA GLY A 455 20.27 38.41 -23.48
C GLY A 455 21.47 38.30 -22.52
N LYS A 456 21.31 38.64 -21.23
CA LYS A 456 22.34 38.47 -20.20
C LYS A 456 22.03 37.26 -19.32
N LYS A 457 23.05 36.45 -19.03
CA LYS A 457 22.96 35.41 -18.00
C LYS A 457 22.88 36.06 -16.62
N VAL A 458 21.96 35.58 -15.79
CA VAL A 458 21.79 35.97 -14.40
C VAL A 458 21.84 34.71 -13.55
N HIS A 459 22.99 34.47 -12.92
CA HIS A 459 23.20 33.30 -12.06
C HIS A 459 22.44 33.44 -10.74
N LEU A 460 22.28 32.34 -10.00
CA LEU A 460 21.61 32.34 -8.69
C LEU A 460 22.18 33.42 -7.74
N TYR A 461 23.51 33.54 -7.68
CA TYR A 461 24.22 34.51 -6.84
C TYR A 461 24.08 35.97 -7.30
N GLU A 462 23.52 36.22 -8.48
CA GLU A 462 23.30 37.57 -9.02
C GLU A 462 21.86 38.05 -8.91
N ARG A 463 20.91 37.16 -8.58
CA ARG A 463 19.46 37.45 -8.58
C ARG A 463 19.08 38.64 -7.70
N SER A 464 19.82 38.91 -6.63
CA SER A 464 19.62 40.09 -5.76
C SER A 464 19.79 41.44 -6.49
N LYS A 465 20.48 41.46 -7.63
CA LYS A 465 20.66 42.65 -8.48
C LYS A 465 19.50 42.88 -9.46
N TYR A 466 18.55 41.95 -9.54
CA TYR A 466 17.43 41.96 -10.48
C TYR A 466 16.07 41.89 -9.75
N PRO A 467 15.75 42.83 -8.84
CA PRO A 467 14.56 42.76 -7.98
C PRO A 467 13.21 42.86 -8.72
N GLY A 468 13.21 43.31 -9.98
CA GLY A 468 12.02 43.30 -10.84
C GLY A 468 11.74 41.94 -11.50
N GLN A 469 12.71 41.02 -11.46
CA GLN A 469 12.64 39.70 -12.08
C GLN A 469 12.61 38.57 -11.04
N PHE A 470 13.26 38.77 -9.89
CA PHE A 470 13.41 37.77 -8.84
C PHE A 470 13.14 38.35 -7.45
N ILE A 471 12.62 37.52 -6.56
CA ILE A 471 12.82 37.74 -5.12
C ILE A 471 14.32 37.54 -4.83
N ALA A 472 14.93 38.50 -4.14
CA ALA A 472 16.33 38.40 -3.75
C ALA A 472 16.51 37.25 -2.72
N PRO A 473 17.38 36.25 -2.99
CA PRO A 473 17.67 35.22 -2.01
C PRO A 473 18.26 35.85 -0.73
N SER A 474 17.72 35.47 0.43
CA SER A 474 18.16 35.98 1.74
C SER A 474 18.91 34.93 2.57
N ILE A 475 18.86 33.66 2.17
CA ILE A 475 19.57 32.56 2.83
C ILE A 475 20.18 31.71 1.71
N TYR A 476 21.50 31.73 1.56
CA TYR A 476 22.18 31.13 0.40
C TYR A 476 23.57 30.60 0.74
N GLU A 477 23.94 30.61 2.02
CA GLU A 477 25.28 30.25 2.43
C GLU A 477 25.57 28.80 2.06
N TYR A 478 26.80 28.55 1.64
CA TYR A 478 27.32 27.22 1.32
C TYR A 478 26.64 26.52 0.14
N CYS A 479 25.80 27.22 -0.65
CA CYS A 479 25.05 26.65 -1.78
C CYS A 479 25.90 25.72 -2.66
N PHE A 480 27.11 26.17 -3.02
CA PHE A 480 28.09 25.47 -3.83
C PHE A 480 29.37 25.13 -3.06
N SER A 481 29.30 25.02 -1.73
CA SER A 481 30.46 24.63 -0.91
C SER A 481 31.02 23.28 -1.39
N ASN A 482 32.34 23.23 -1.59
CA ASN A 482 33.10 22.08 -2.11
C ASN A 482 32.78 21.65 -3.56
N CYS A 483 32.16 22.53 -4.37
CA CYS A 483 31.92 22.30 -5.81
C CYS A 483 33.01 22.97 -6.66
N THR A 484 34.28 22.64 -6.41
CA THR A 484 35.44 23.40 -6.94
C THR A 484 35.67 23.24 -8.45
N GLU A 485 35.00 22.29 -9.10
CA GLU A 485 35.14 22.02 -10.54
C GLU A 485 34.17 22.84 -11.42
N LEU A 486 33.24 23.60 -10.84
CA LEU A 486 32.32 24.46 -11.60
C LEU A 486 33.07 25.49 -12.45
N MET A 487 32.61 25.70 -13.69
CA MET A 487 33.31 26.59 -14.65
C MET A 487 33.42 28.04 -14.16
N ASP A 488 32.46 28.50 -13.37
CA ASP A 488 32.40 29.85 -12.79
C ASP A 488 32.79 29.90 -11.31
N TYR A 489 33.42 28.83 -10.77
CA TYR A 489 33.77 28.73 -9.35
C TYR A 489 34.66 29.88 -8.87
N GLU A 490 35.76 30.17 -9.59
CA GLU A 490 36.70 31.25 -9.22
C GLU A 490 36.01 32.62 -9.19
N TYR A 491 35.17 32.89 -10.20
CA TYR A 491 34.39 34.12 -10.27
C TYR A 491 33.42 34.24 -9.10
N MET A 492 32.65 33.18 -8.82
CA MET A 492 31.73 33.13 -7.70
C MET A 492 32.46 33.30 -6.36
N GLN A 493 33.58 32.60 -6.16
CA GLN A 493 34.35 32.67 -4.92
C GLN A 493 34.91 34.07 -4.67
N GLN A 494 35.38 34.76 -5.72
CA GLN A 494 35.92 36.11 -5.60
C GLN A 494 34.83 37.17 -5.33
N ASN A 495 33.67 37.06 -5.99
CA ASN A 495 32.66 38.11 -6.01
C ASN A 495 31.47 37.86 -5.08
N TYR A 496 31.20 36.60 -4.74
CA TYR A 496 30.06 36.13 -3.96
C TYR A 496 30.48 35.01 -2.97
N PRO A 497 31.47 35.25 -2.10
CA PRO A 497 32.15 34.20 -1.34
C PRO A 497 31.23 33.34 -0.45
N ASP A 498 30.14 33.89 0.09
CA ASP A 498 29.22 33.14 0.96
C ASP A 498 28.50 32.01 0.21
N TRP A 499 28.37 32.07 -1.11
CA TRP A 499 27.76 31.02 -1.93
C TRP A 499 28.63 29.77 -2.05
N SER A 500 29.95 29.91 -1.98
CA SER A 500 30.92 28.81 -2.15
C SER A 500 31.87 28.62 -0.96
N LYS A 501 31.68 29.38 0.12
CA LYS A 501 32.51 29.32 1.32
C LYS A 501 32.65 27.87 1.79
N PRO A 502 33.87 27.40 2.11
CA PRO A 502 34.05 26.06 2.66
C PRO A 502 33.25 25.88 3.95
N TYR A 503 32.44 24.83 4.01
CA TYR A 503 31.80 24.41 5.25
C TYR A 503 32.84 23.72 6.14
N LEU A 504 33.34 24.44 7.15
CA LEU A 504 34.21 23.88 8.17
C LEU A 504 33.34 23.11 9.17
N ARG A 505 33.50 21.77 9.20
CA ARG A 505 32.79 20.88 10.13
C ARG A 505 33.24 21.08 11.57
#